data_AF-A0A564PZH4-F1
#
_entry.id   AF-A0A564PZH4-F1
#
_cell.length_a   1.000
_cell.length_b   1.000
_cell.length_c   1.000
_cell.angle_alpha   90.00
_cell.angle_beta   90.00
_cell.angle_gamma   90.00
#
_symmetry.space_group_name_H-M   'P 1'
#
loop_
_entity.id
_entity.type
_entity.pdbx_description
1 polymer ?
#
loop_
_entity_poly.entity_id
_entity_poly.type
_entity_poly.pdbx_seq_one_letter_code
_entity_poly.pdbx_strand_id
1 'polypeptide(L)'
;MKGFLIYNGIKPKRTHDLSILLNEAVKFEDTLGEFIDFCDKATKYYIENRYPPGPSIEYRFEEIKKSLDNAWRLIRKIREKTGIQ
;
A
#
# COMPACT_ATOMS: atom_id res chain seq x y z
N MET A 1 5.40 0.21 3.28
CA MET A 1 6.09 0.81 2.11
C MET A 1 7.24 1.75 2.48
N LYS A 2 7.00 2.86 3.21
CA LYS A 2 8.08 3.83 3.54
C LYS A 2 9.33 3.19 4.18
N GLY A 3 9.15 2.24 5.10
CA GLY A 3 10.27 1.49 5.70
C GLY A 3 11.10 0.70 4.67
N PHE A 4 10.46 0.09 3.66
CA PHE A 4 11.16 -0.61 2.58
C PHE A 4 11.98 0.35 1.70
N LEU A 5 11.45 1.55 1.44
CA LEU A 5 12.21 2.59 0.71
C LEU A 5 13.44 3.03 1.51
N ILE A 6 13.28 3.26 2.82
CA ILE A 6 14.39 3.64 3.72
C ILE A 6 15.44 2.54 3.77
N TYR A 7 15.03 1.27 3.86
CA TYR A 7 15.93 0.12 3.83
C TYR A 7 16.80 0.11 2.55
N ASN A 8 16.22 0.47 1.41
CA ASN A 8 16.93 0.58 0.13
C ASN A 8 17.63 1.95 -0.08
N GLY A 9 17.83 2.74 0.98
CA GLY A 9 18.54 4.02 0.92
C GLY A 9 17.76 5.17 0.29
N ILE A 10 16.47 5.00 0.01
CA ILE A 10 15.61 6.04 -0.56
C ILE A 10 14.87 6.79 0.54
N LYS A 11 15.02 8.10 0.56
CA LYS A 11 14.17 8.98 1.37
C LYS A 11 12.76 9.02 0.77
N PRO A 12 11.72 8.52 1.47
CA PRO A 12 10.38 8.49 0.93
C PRO A 12 9.81 9.90 0.76
N LYS A 13 9.07 10.12 -0.33
CA LYS A 13 8.30 11.36 -0.56
C LYS A 13 7.32 11.59 0.60
N ARG A 14 7.04 12.86 0.93
CA ARG A 14 6.05 13.25 1.94
C ARG A 14 4.63 13.12 1.38
N THR A 15 4.23 11.89 1.07
CA THR A 15 2.90 11.53 0.56
C THR A 15 2.30 10.38 1.36
N HIS A 16 0.97 10.25 1.30
CA HIS A 16 0.21 9.09 1.77
C HIS A 16 -0.28 8.20 0.62
N ASP A 17 -0.05 8.63 -0.61
CA ASP A 17 -0.37 7.86 -1.81
C ASP A 17 0.52 6.61 -1.88
N LEU A 18 -0.10 5.44 -1.70
CA LEU A 18 0.60 4.17 -1.69
C LEU A 18 1.10 3.77 -3.06
N SER A 19 0.46 4.22 -4.14
CA SER A 19 0.85 3.91 -5.52
C SER A 19 2.09 4.68 -5.93
N ILE A 20 2.21 5.95 -5.49
CA ILE A 20 3.47 6.70 -5.62
C ILE A 20 4.59 6.00 -4.86
N LEU A 21 4.33 5.53 -3.64
CA LEU A 21 5.35 4.82 -2.85
C LEU A 21 5.70 3.45 -3.44
N LEU A 22 4.73 2.75 -4.02
CA LEU A 22 4.93 1.47 -4.70
C LEU A 22 5.79 1.64 -5.95
N ASN A 23 5.54 2.67 -6.77
CA ASN A 23 6.32 2.96 -7.97
C ASN A 23 7.81 3.25 -7.68
N GLU A 24 8.13 3.74 -6.48
CA GLU A 24 9.53 3.84 -6.04
C GLU A 24 10.06 2.48 -5.55
N ALA A 25 9.23 1.66 -4.92
CA ALA A 25 9.63 0.36 -4.37
C ALA A 25 9.87 -0.69 -5.48
N VAL A 26 9.09 -0.68 -6.54
CA VAL A 26 9.25 -1.62 -7.67
C VAL A 26 10.61 -1.51 -8.33
N LYS A 27 11.25 -0.33 -8.29
CA LYS A 27 12.63 -0.13 -8.80
C LYS A 27 13.68 -1.01 -8.11
N PHE A 28 13.37 -1.51 -6.91
CA PHE A 28 14.22 -2.43 -6.15
C PHE A 28 13.69 -3.86 -6.17
N GLU A 29 12.37 -4.03 -6.32
CA GLU A 29 11.72 -5.33 -6.37
C GLU A 29 10.48 -5.28 -7.29
N ASP A 30 10.68 -5.60 -8.56
CA ASP A 30 9.65 -5.52 -9.60
C ASP A 30 8.40 -6.33 -9.25
N THR A 31 8.57 -7.43 -8.51
CA THR A 31 7.45 -8.30 -8.14
C THR A 31 6.47 -7.64 -7.16
N LEU A 32 6.81 -6.50 -6.55
CA LEU A 32 5.86 -5.70 -5.78
C LEU A 32 4.80 -5.05 -6.67
N GLY A 33 5.03 -4.94 -7.98
CA GLY A 33 4.10 -4.32 -8.93
C GLY A 33 2.71 -4.98 -8.94
N GLU A 34 2.59 -6.24 -8.54
CA GLU A 34 1.30 -6.95 -8.43
C GLU A 34 0.31 -6.29 -7.45
N PHE A 35 0.78 -5.39 -6.58
CA PHE A 35 -0.03 -4.73 -5.56
C PHE A 35 -0.58 -3.35 -5.98
N ILE A 36 -0.39 -2.93 -7.23
CA ILE A 36 -0.80 -1.58 -7.68
C ILE A 36 -2.28 -1.29 -7.48
N ASP A 37 -3.16 -2.20 -7.90
CA ASP A 37 -4.61 -2.07 -7.73
C ASP A 37 -5.02 -1.96 -6.26
N PHE A 38 -4.33 -2.71 -5.40
CA PHE A 38 -4.54 -2.64 -3.96
C PHE A 38 -4.06 -1.30 -3.38
N CYS A 39 -2.88 -0.82 -3.78
CA CYS A 39 -2.35 0.46 -3.31
C CYS A 39 -3.20 1.66 -3.74
N ASP A 40 -3.71 1.65 -4.97
CA ASP A 40 -4.65 2.66 -5.46
C ASP A 40 -5.91 2.68 -4.60
N LYS A 41 -6.47 1.50 -4.33
CA LYS A 41 -7.68 1.37 -3.52
C LYS A 41 -7.48 1.78 -2.07
N ALA A 42 -6.40 1.32 -1.44
CA ALA A 42 -6.09 1.66 -0.05
C ALA A 42 -5.80 3.17 0.13
N THR A 43 -5.27 3.83 -0.90
CA THR A 43 -5.12 5.29 -0.90
C THR A 43 -6.47 6.00 -0.86
N LYS A 44 -7.49 5.49 -1.56
CA LYS A 44 -8.85 6.04 -1.53
C LYS A 44 -9.49 5.92 -0.15
N TYR A 45 -9.31 4.79 0.55
CA TYR A 45 -9.79 4.63 1.94
C TYR A 45 -9.29 5.74 2.87
N TYR A 46 -8.03 6.17 2.69
CA TYR A 46 -7.45 7.26 3.48
C TYR A 46 -8.09 8.62 3.17
N ILE A 47 -8.33 8.91 1.88
CA ILE A 47 -8.93 10.16 1.43
C ILE A 47 -10.38 10.26 1.91
N GLU A 48 -11.16 9.20 1.74
CA GLU A 48 -12.58 9.16 2.08
C GLU A 48 -12.83 9.25 3.59
N ASN A 49 -11.97 8.63 4.41
CA ASN A 49 -12.06 8.77 5.86
C ASN A 49 -11.76 10.22 6.32
N ARG A 50 -10.88 10.93 5.59
CA ARG A 50 -10.46 12.29 5.96
C ARG A 50 -11.38 13.37 5.39
N TYR A 51 -12.01 13.11 4.25
CA TYR A 51 -12.93 14.00 3.56
C TYR A 51 -14.12 13.18 3.06
N PRO A 52 -15.08 12.82 3.93
CA PRO A 52 -16.23 12.03 3.52
C PRO A 52 -17.00 12.78 2.42
N PRO A 53 -16.98 12.28 1.16
CA PRO A 53 -17.58 12.98 0.04
C PRO A 53 -19.08 12.66 0.01
N GLY A 54 -19.87 13.35 0.84
CA GLY A 54 -21.32 13.14 0.88
C GLY A 54 -21.73 11.86 1.63
N PRO A 55 -22.76 11.12 1.16
CA PRO A 55 -23.30 9.97 1.91
C PRO A 55 -22.20 8.93 2.18
N SER A 56 -22.30 8.28 3.35
CA SER A 56 -21.34 7.28 3.79
C SER A 56 -21.17 6.19 2.73
N ILE A 57 -19.95 6.02 2.23
CA ILE A 57 -19.61 4.91 1.34
C ILE A 57 -19.58 3.65 2.20
N GLU A 58 -20.57 2.78 1.99
CA GLU A 58 -20.59 1.47 2.64
C GLU A 58 -19.74 0.47 1.85
N TYR A 59 -18.67 0.01 2.48
CA TYR A 59 -17.86 -1.07 1.96
C TYR A 59 -18.39 -2.42 2.40
N ARG A 60 -18.53 -3.35 1.45
CA ARG A 60 -18.89 -4.73 1.79
C ARG A 60 -17.78 -5.41 2.58
N PHE A 61 -18.13 -6.25 3.55
CA PHE A 61 -17.17 -7.00 4.36
C PHE A 61 -16.15 -7.77 3.51
N GLU A 62 -16.61 -8.44 2.45
CA GLU A 62 -15.75 -9.21 1.54
C GLU A 62 -14.69 -8.35 0.85
N GLU A 63 -15.05 -7.10 0.54
CA GLU A 63 -14.17 -6.14 -0.12
C GLU A 63 -13.06 -5.66 0.82
N ILE A 64 -13.41 -5.39 2.07
CA ILE A 64 -12.46 -5.06 3.13
C ILE A 64 -11.56 -6.25 3.43
N LYS A 65 -12.13 -7.46 3.53
CA LYS A 65 -11.38 -8.70 3.75
C LYS A 65 -10.32 -8.90 2.66
N LYS A 66 -10.70 -8.80 1.38
CA LYS A 66 -9.77 -8.91 0.25
C LYS A 66 -8.66 -7.85 0.31
N SER A 67 -8.99 -6.63 0.76
CA SER A 67 -8.01 -5.56 0.94
C SER A 67 -7.02 -5.87 2.06
N LEU A 68 -7.51 -6.41 3.19
CA LEU A 68 -6.65 -6.84 4.30
C LEU A 68 -5.74 -8.00 3.89
N ASP A 69 -6.26 -8.99 3.16
CA ASP A 69 -5.48 -10.12 2.66
C ASP A 69 -4.33 -9.65 1.76
N ASN A 70 -4.61 -8.69 0.85
CA ASN A 70 -3.57 -8.08 0.01
C ASN A 70 -2.57 -7.26 0.83
N ALA A 71 -3.01 -6.54 1.86
CA ALA A 71 -2.12 -5.82 2.76
C ALA A 71 -1.12 -6.77 3.45
N TRP A 72 -1.61 -7.89 3.96
CA TRP A 72 -0.76 -8.90 4.60
C TRP A 72 0.21 -9.57 3.62
N ARG A 73 -0.26 -9.90 2.41
CA ARG A 73 0.61 -10.42 1.34
C ARG A 73 1.74 -9.45 1.00
N LEU A 74 1.44 -8.15 0.88
CA LEU A 74 2.45 -7.12 0.62
C LEU A 74 3.46 -7.01 1.77
N ILE A 75 2.98 -6.96 3.03
CA ILE A 75 3.85 -6.89 4.21
C ILE A 75 4.80 -8.09 4.27
N ARG A 76 4.27 -9.30 4.06
CA ARG A 76 5.06 -10.53 4.06
C ARG A 76 6.13 -10.48 2.98
N LYS A 77 5.78 -10.07 1.76
CA LYS A 77 6.73 -9.96 0.65
C LYS A 77 7.84 -8.95 0.95
N ILE A 78 7.50 -7.80 1.52
CA ILE A 78 8.49 -6.81 1.96
C ILE A 78 9.43 -7.41 3.00
N ARG A 79 8.91 -8.11 4.02
CA ARG A 79 9.71 -8.74 5.08
C ARG A 79 10.68 -9.79 4.55
N GLU A 80 10.20 -10.66 3.65
CA GLU A 80 11.02 -11.66 2.96
C GLU A 80 12.19 -11.00 2.22
N LYS A 81 11.97 -9.83 1.60
CA LYS A 81 13.01 -9.10 0.86
C LYS A 81 13.97 -8.31 1.74
N THR A 82 13.55 -7.89 2.92
CA THR A 82 14.41 -7.16 3.87
C THR A 82 15.11 -8.06 4.90
N GLY A 83 14.79 -9.36 4.93
CA GLY A 83 15.33 -10.29 5.93
C GLY A 83 14.85 -10.01 7.37
N ILE A 84 13.74 -9.30 7.53
CA ILE A 84 13.18 -8.92 8.84
C ILE A 84 12.09 -9.95 9.18
N GLN A 85 12.32 -10.77 10.22
CA GLN A 85 11.36 -11.76 10.72
C GLN A 85 10.22 -11.08 11.50
#